data_AF-A0A7Z0MSC6-F1
#
_entry.id   AF-A0A7Z0MSC6-F1
#
_cell.length_a   1.000
_cell.length_b   1.000
_cell.length_c   1.000
_cell.angle_alpha   90.00
_cell.angle_beta   90.00
_cell.angle_gamma   90.00
#
_symmetry.space_group_name_H-M   'P 1'
#
loop_
_entity.id
_entity.type
_entity.pdbx_description
1 polymer ?
#
loop_
_entity_poly.entity_id
_entity_poly.type
_entity_poly.pdbx_seq_one_letter_code
_entity_poly.pdbx_strand_id
1 'polypeptide(L)'
;MEVIDRPPIAIPGAPNLGSDFWKIAHVLGGMSESDRIKWIKMGFSVEVADAAKQTFQMTSQGLVELLNLSVATYERRRRDSKPLDAVASERLDRIATVALLAEEVFEDKHAASVWMSAPNTALGGHIPVMRCETAIGAQQVRRILNALEWGGVA
;
A
#
# COMPACT_ATOMS: atom_id res chain seq x y z
N MET A 1 32.83 0.84 15.23
CA MET A 1 32.49 1.51 13.96
C MET A 1 32.10 0.42 12.99
N GLU A 2 30.81 0.10 12.94
CA GLU A 2 30.22 -0.65 11.83
C GLU A 2 28.73 -0.30 11.84
N VAL A 3 28.40 0.74 11.08
CA VAL A 3 27.02 1.10 10.77
C VAL A 3 26.62 0.15 9.65
N ILE A 4 25.93 -0.94 9.99
CA ILE A 4 25.29 -1.81 9.00
C ILE A 4 24.08 -1.04 8.48
N ASP A 5 24.30 -0.26 7.43
CA ASP A 5 23.28 0.52 6.74
C ASP A 5 22.53 -0.41 5.77
N ARG A 6 21.30 -0.82 6.15
CA ARG A 6 20.41 -1.61 5.30
C ARG A 6 19.07 -0.86 5.14
N PRO A 7 18.77 -0.26 3.99
CA PRO A 7 17.47 0.35 3.72
C PRO A 7 16.58 -0.64 2.91
N PRO A 8 15.32 -0.35 2.59
CA PRO A 8 14.22 -0.53 3.51
C PRO A 8 13.10 -1.30 2.81
N ILE A 9 13.43 -2.55 2.54
CA ILE A 9 12.71 -3.78 2.92
C ILE A 9 13.72 -4.88 2.66
N ALA A 10 14.60 -5.07 3.64
CA ALA A 10 15.44 -6.24 3.70
C ALA A 10 15.31 -6.80 5.10
N ILE A 11 14.19 -7.49 5.33
CA ILE A 11 13.91 -8.18 6.60
C ILE A 11 15.08 -9.12 6.90
N PRO A 12 15.69 -9.08 8.09
CA PRO A 12 16.70 -10.06 8.48
C PRO A 12 16.08 -11.47 8.43
N GLY A 13 16.57 -12.34 7.54
CA GLY A 13 16.12 -13.74 7.43
C GLY A 13 14.98 -14.03 6.45
N ALA A 14 14.42 -13.04 5.73
CA ALA A 14 13.38 -13.33 4.74
C ALA A 14 13.97 -13.70 3.36
N PRO A 15 13.63 -14.87 2.79
CA PRO A 15 13.92 -15.15 1.39
C PRO A 15 13.10 -14.16 0.54
N ASN A 16 13.77 -13.52 -0.43
CA ASN A 16 13.23 -12.68 -1.51
C ASN A 16 11.69 -12.49 -1.45
N LEU A 17 11.20 -11.41 -0.80
CA LEU A 17 9.75 -11.17 -0.64
C LEU A 17 9.00 -11.10 -1.98
N GLY A 18 9.72 -10.93 -3.09
CA GLY A 18 9.18 -10.87 -4.44
C GLY A 18 8.31 -9.64 -4.64
N SER A 19 7.84 -9.45 -5.87
CA SER A 19 6.86 -8.43 -6.26
C SER A 19 5.44 -8.73 -5.74
N ASP A 20 5.31 -9.47 -4.64
CA ASP A 20 4.04 -9.93 -4.07
C ASP A 20 3.57 -8.98 -2.98
N PHE A 21 2.63 -8.10 -3.35
CA PHE A 21 2.06 -7.11 -2.46
C PHE A 21 1.44 -7.72 -1.20
N TRP A 22 0.77 -8.88 -1.31
CA TRP A 22 0.05 -9.46 -0.19
C TRP A 22 1.01 -9.98 0.89
N LYS A 23 2.15 -10.56 0.49
CA LYS A 23 3.21 -10.92 1.45
C LYS A 23 3.75 -9.70 2.19
N ILE A 24 3.98 -8.61 1.46
CA ILE A 24 4.44 -7.34 2.05
C ILE A 24 3.39 -6.80 3.02
N ALA A 25 2.12 -6.79 2.61
CA ALA A 25 1.01 -6.30 3.43
C ALA A 25 0.88 -7.09 4.74
N HIS A 26 0.87 -8.43 4.69
CA HIS A 26 0.82 -9.28 5.88
C HIS A 26 2.00 -9.08 6.82
N VAL A 27 3.21 -8.90 6.27
CA VAL A 27 4.39 -8.56 7.08
C VAL A 27 4.20 -7.22 7.80
N LEU A 28 3.74 -6.18 7.09
CA LEU A 28 3.46 -4.87 7.71
C LEU A 28 2.33 -4.96 8.75
N GLY A 29 1.28 -5.73 8.48
CA GLY A 29 0.15 -5.95 9.38
C GLY A 29 0.53 -6.68 10.68
N GLY A 30 1.55 -7.52 10.64
CA GLY A 30 2.09 -8.20 11.83
C GLY A 30 3.11 -7.40 12.64
N MET A 31 3.52 -6.21 12.18
CA MET A 31 4.49 -5.35 12.88
C MET A 31 3.81 -4.46 13.94
N SER A 32 4.58 -4.06 14.96
CA SER A 32 4.16 -3.02 15.89
C SER A 32 4.04 -1.66 15.18
N GLU A 33 3.20 -0.77 15.71
CA GLU A 33 3.05 0.60 15.18
C GLU A 33 4.39 1.35 15.19
N SER A 34 5.18 1.19 16.26
CA SER A 34 6.52 1.79 16.37
C SER A 34 7.46 1.34 15.26
N ASP A 35 7.44 0.05 14.92
CA ASP A 35 8.25 -0.49 13.82
C ASP A 35 7.75 0.03 12.47
N ARG A 36 6.43 0.04 12.23
CA ARG A 36 5.86 0.60 11.00
C ARG A 36 6.25 2.06 10.82
N ILE A 37 6.14 2.89 11.87
CA ILE A 37 6.57 4.29 11.85
C ILE A 37 8.07 4.41 11.51
N LYS A 38 8.90 3.56 12.10
CA LYS A 38 10.34 3.52 11.79
C LYS A 38 10.60 3.20 10.32
N TRP A 39 9.95 2.16 9.78
CA TRP A 39 10.11 1.79 8.37
C TRP A 39 9.57 2.85 7.41
N ILE A 40 8.42 3.47 7.71
CA ILE A 40 7.89 4.60 6.94
C ILE A 40 8.92 5.73 6.89
N LYS A 41 9.54 6.09 8.04
CA LYS A 41 10.56 7.15 8.10
C LYS A 41 11.83 6.79 7.33
N MET A 42 12.22 5.51 7.33
CA MET A 42 13.34 5.02 6.51
C MET A 42 13.01 4.99 5.00
N GLY A 43 11.72 5.05 4.66
CA GLY A 43 11.22 4.89 3.30
C GLY A 43 10.92 3.43 2.99
N PHE A 44 10.06 3.15 2.01
CA PHE A 44 9.90 1.81 1.44
C PHE A 44 10.66 1.70 0.13
N SER A 45 11.03 0.50 -0.29
CA SER A 45 11.63 0.29 -1.60
C SER A 45 10.63 0.54 -2.73
N VAL A 46 11.12 0.86 -3.94
CA VAL A 46 10.27 1.08 -5.12
C VAL A 46 9.50 -0.18 -5.53
N GLU A 47 10.01 -1.36 -5.17
CA GLU A 47 9.37 -2.65 -5.45
C GLU A 47 8.01 -2.79 -4.74
N VAL A 48 7.83 -2.13 -3.57
CA VAL A 48 6.51 -2.09 -2.91
C VAL A 48 5.49 -1.33 -3.73
N ALA A 49 5.91 -0.21 -4.31
CA ALA A 49 5.06 0.57 -5.21
C ALA A 49 4.76 -0.19 -6.50
N ASP A 50 5.74 -0.87 -7.09
CA ASP A 50 5.54 -1.72 -8.26
C ASP A 50 4.58 -2.89 -7.94
N ALA A 51 4.70 -3.53 -6.78
CA ALA A 51 3.81 -4.60 -6.34
C ALA A 51 2.37 -4.11 -6.11
N ALA A 52 2.18 -2.95 -5.47
CA ALA A 52 0.88 -2.33 -5.31
C ALA A 52 0.26 -1.94 -6.66
N LYS A 53 1.05 -1.35 -7.55
CA LYS A 53 0.63 -0.99 -8.91
C LYS A 53 0.09 -2.21 -9.67
N GLN A 54 0.82 -3.32 -9.63
CA GLN A 54 0.41 -4.56 -10.30
C GLN A 54 -0.86 -5.15 -9.68
N THR A 55 -0.91 -5.22 -8.35
CA THR A 55 -2.03 -5.82 -7.62
C THR A 55 -3.33 -5.07 -7.85
N PHE A 56 -3.28 -3.74 -7.86
CA PHE A 56 -4.46 -2.89 -8.03
C PHE A 56 -4.60 -2.31 -9.45
N GLN A 57 -3.90 -2.90 -10.42
CA GLN A 57 -3.99 -2.57 -11.84
C GLN A 57 -3.87 -1.07 -12.16
N MET A 58 -3.02 -0.37 -11.41
CA MET A 58 -2.86 1.08 -11.55
C MET A 58 -2.05 1.43 -12.79
N THR A 59 -2.40 2.55 -13.44
CA THR A 59 -1.52 3.17 -14.43
C THR A 59 -0.27 3.74 -13.73
N SER A 60 0.83 3.93 -14.48
CA SER A 60 2.01 4.60 -13.92
C SER A 60 1.68 6.01 -13.39
N GLN A 61 0.80 6.73 -14.10
CA GLN A 61 0.35 8.06 -13.69
C GLN A 61 -0.45 8.02 -12.39
N GLY A 62 -1.41 7.09 -12.30
CA GLY A 62 -2.22 6.91 -11.09
C GLY A 62 -1.37 6.53 -9.88
N LEU A 63 -0.34 5.69 -10.06
CA LEU A 63 0.58 5.35 -8.97
C LEU A 63 1.33 6.58 -8.46
N VAL A 64 1.96 7.36 -9.33
CA VAL A 64 2.78 8.49 -8.86
C VAL A 64 1.92 9.61 -8.26
N GLU A 65 0.71 9.82 -8.77
CA GLU A 65 -0.29 10.70 -8.15
C GLU A 65 -0.68 10.20 -6.76
N LEU A 66 -1.04 8.92 -6.65
CA LEU A 66 -1.36 8.28 -5.38
C LEU A 66 -0.20 8.36 -4.38
N LEU A 67 1.05 8.34 -4.82
CA LEU A 67 2.22 8.39 -3.94
C LEU A 67 2.75 9.82 -3.68
N ASN A 68 2.14 10.86 -4.24
CA ASN A 68 2.63 12.25 -4.20
C ASN A 68 4.05 12.40 -4.78
N LEU A 69 4.30 11.73 -5.91
CA LEU A 69 5.58 11.74 -6.60
C LEU A 69 5.40 12.29 -8.01
N SER A 70 6.46 12.91 -8.54
CA SER A 70 6.57 13.09 -9.98
C SER A 70 7.10 11.82 -10.64
N VAL A 71 6.71 11.56 -11.89
CA VAL A 71 7.25 10.45 -12.70
C VAL A 71 8.79 10.48 -12.69
N ALA A 72 9.39 11.66 -12.88
CA ALA A 72 10.84 11.82 -12.85
C ALA A 72 11.47 11.42 -11.50
N THR A 73 10.81 11.73 -10.37
CA THR A 73 11.29 11.33 -9.04
C THR A 73 11.18 9.83 -8.85
N TYR A 74 10.05 9.23 -9.28
CA TYR A 74 9.85 7.78 -9.20
C TYR A 74 10.90 7.02 -10.02
N GLU A 75 11.08 7.39 -11.29
CA GLU A 75 12.05 6.75 -12.19
C GLU A 75 13.50 6.94 -11.73
N ARG A 76 13.84 8.12 -11.17
CA ARG A 76 15.16 8.35 -10.58
C ARG A 76 15.40 7.46 -9.36
N ARG A 77 14.44 7.39 -8.43
CA ARG A 77 14.56 6.52 -7.24
C ARG A 77 14.65 5.04 -7.66
N ARG A 78 13.88 4.63 -8.67
CA ARG A 78 13.90 3.27 -9.22
C ARG A 78 15.25 2.92 -9.85
N ARG A 79 15.81 3.81 -10.67
CA ARG A 79 17.12 3.62 -11.32
C ARG A 79 18.26 3.57 -10.32
N ASP A 80 18.23 4.43 -9.31
CA ASP A 80 19.28 4.53 -8.29
C ASP A 80 19.11 3.50 -7.16
N SER A 81 18.07 2.64 -7.21
CA SER A 81 17.67 1.74 -6.12
C SER A 81 17.53 2.47 -4.77
N LYS A 82 17.02 3.71 -4.81
CA LYS A 82 16.79 4.52 -3.61
C LYS A 82 15.40 4.26 -3.04
N PRO A 83 15.25 4.30 -1.71
CA PRO A 83 13.94 4.25 -1.06
C PRO A 83 13.02 5.37 -1.56
N LEU A 84 11.72 5.16 -1.43
CA LEU A 84 10.69 6.19 -1.46
C LEU A 84 10.81 7.11 -0.23
N ASP A 85 10.25 8.31 -0.28
CA ASP A 85 10.21 9.17 0.91
C ASP A 85 9.13 8.71 1.89
N ALA A 86 9.15 9.31 3.08
CA ALA A 86 8.19 9.00 4.13
C ALA A 86 6.73 9.23 3.70
N VAL A 87 6.46 10.22 2.83
CA VAL A 87 5.10 10.49 2.35
C VAL A 87 4.60 9.34 1.48
N ALA A 88 5.36 8.96 0.45
CA ALA A 88 5.00 7.84 -0.41
C ALA A 88 4.90 6.52 0.39
N SER A 89 5.80 6.33 1.35
CA SER A 89 5.86 5.12 2.19
C SER A 89 4.68 5.03 3.15
N GLU A 90 4.27 6.13 3.76
CA GLU A 90 3.07 6.20 4.61
C GLU A 90 1.80 5.89 3.80
N ARG A 91 1.72 6.37 2.55
CA ARG A 91 0.59 6.05 1.65
C ARG A 91 0.55 4.57 1.28
N LEU A 92 1.70 3.93 1.02
CA LEU A 92 1.78 2.49 0.77
C LEU A 92 1.39 1.67 2.01
N ASP A 93 1.86 2.06 3.18
CA ASP A 93 1.50 1.43 4.46
C ASP A 93 -0.03 1.52 4.72
N ARG A 94 -0.63 2.66 4.37
CA ARG A 94 -2.08 2.85 4.42
C ARG A 94 -2.83 1.95 3.44
N ILE A 95 -2.33 1.82 2.21
CA ILE A 95 -2.90 0.90 1.21
C ILE A 95 -2.84 -0.54 1.71
N ALA A 96 -1.69 -0.98 2.24
CA ALA A 96 -1.54 -2.31 2.83
C ALA A 96 -2.55 -2.56 3.95
N THR A 97 -2.74 -1.60 4.85
CA THR A 97 -3.72 -1.71 5.95
C THR A 97 -5.14 -1.88 5.44
N VAL A 98 -5.55 -1.08 4.45
CA VAL A 98 -6.90 -1.16 3.87
C VAL A 98 -7.07 -2.46 3.07
N ALA A 99 -6.02 -2.91 2.40
CA ALA A 99 -6.04 -4.15 1.63
C ALA A 99 -6.20 -5.38 2.51
N LEU A 100 -5.54 -5.44 3.67
CA LEU A 100 -5.73 -6.53 4.63
C LEU A 100 -7.17 -6.56 5.16
N LEU A 101 -7.77 -5.41 5.45
CA LEU A 101 -9.18 -5.36 5.83
C LEU A 101 -10.09 -5.83 4.67
N ALA A 102 -9.79 -5.45 3.43
CA ALA A 102 -10.55 -5.94 2.28
C ALA A 102 -10.39 -7.46 2.12
N GLU A 103 -9.19 -8.00 2.28
CA GLU A 103 -8.94 -9.45 2.27
C GLU A 103 -9.74 -10.17 3.37
N GLU A 104 -9.83 -9.59 4.57
CA GLU A 104 -10.65 -10.13 5.66
C GLU A 104 -12.15 -10.15 5.29
N VAL A 105 -12.68 -9.05 4.77
CA VAL A 105 -14.11 -8.92 4.40
C VAL A 105 -14.49 -9.83 3.22
N PHE A 106 -13.61 -9.97 2.23
CA PHE A 106 -13.88 -10.76 1.03
C PHE A 106 -13.41 -12.21 1.15
N GLU A 107 -12.63 -12.54 2.18
CA GLU A 107 -11.96 -13.84 2.40
C GLU A 107 -11.08 -14.31 1.22
N ASP A 108 -10.80 -13.41 0.26
CA ASP A 108 -10.08 -13.71 -0.97
C ASP A 108 -9.31 -12.48 -1.48
N LYS A 109 -8.03 -12.68 -1.73
CA LYS A 109 -7.10 -11.64 -2.21
C LYS A 109 -7.46 -11.10 -3.58
N HIS A 110 -8.01 -11.93 -4.46
CA HIS A 110 -8.38 -11.52 -5.80
C HIS A 110 -9.67 -10.69 -5.78
N ALA A 111 -10.69 -11.11 -5.02
CA ALA A 111 -11.90 -10.34 -4.79
C ALA A 111 -11.60 -8.99 -4.14
N ALA A 112 -10.73 -8.98 -3.11
CA ALA A 112 -10.28 -7.75 -2.46
C ALA A 112 -9.57 -6.81 -3.43
N SER A 113 -8.65 -7.32 -4.28
CA SER A 113 -7.95 -6.49 -5.25
C SER A 113 -8.88 -5.94 -6.33
N VAL A 114 -9.81 -6.75 -6.84
CA VAL A 114 -10.84 -6.32 -7.79
C VAL A 114 -11.71 -5.21 -7.19
N TRP A 115 -12.21 -5.41 -5.97
CA TRP A 115 -13.04 -4.41 -5.30
C TRP A 115 -12.27 -3.11 -5.04
N MET A 116 -11.02 -3.19 -4.58
CA MET A 116 -10.19 -2.01 -4.31
C MET A 116 -9.80 -1.24 -5.58
N SER A 117 -9.86 -1.88 -6.75
CA SER A 117 -9.46 -1.32 -8.05
C SER A 117 -10.63 -0.83 -8.90
N ALA A 118 -11.87 -1.11 -8.50
CA ALA A 118 -13.07 -0.74 -9.24
C ALA A 118 -13.72 0.54 -8.67
N PRO A 119 -14.37 1.37 -9.50
CA PRO A 119 -15.23 2.46 -9.03
C PRO A 119 -16.28 1.95 -8.04
N ASN A 120 -16.42 2.64 -6.90
CA ASN A 120 -17.37 2.26 -5.86
C ASN A 120 -18.44 3.37 -5.68
N THR A 121 -19.71 3.00 -5.77
CA THR A 121 -20.85 3.93 -5.68
C THR A 121 -20.95 4.62 -4.32
N ALA A 122 -20.69 3.92 -3.21
CA ALA A 122 -20.66 4.49 -1.86
C ALA A 122 -19.48 5.44 -1.63
N LEU A 123 -18.48 5.42 -2.53
CA LEU A 123 -17.40 6.41 -2.62
C LEU A 123 -17.69 7.51 -3.64
N GLY A 124 -18.92 7.66 -4.15
CA GLY A 124 -19.27 8.64 -5.17
C GLY A 124 -18.64 8.33 -6.54
N GLY A 125 -18.40 7.04 -6.83
CA GLY A 125 -17.76 6.59 -8.08
C GLY A 125 -16.22 6.61 -8.04
N HIS A 126 -15.61 7.01 -6.93
CA HIS A 126 -14.16 6.93 -6.79
C HIS A 126 -13.67 5.50 -6.55
N ILE A 127 -12.45 5.22 -7.00
CA ILE A 127 -11.77 3.94 -6.80
C ILE A 127 -11.19 3.85 -5.38
N PRO A 128 -11.47 2.79 -4.58
CA PRO A 128 -11.06 2.70 -3.19
C PRO A 128 -9.55 2.86 -2.95
N VAL A 129 -8.69 2.21 -3.74
CA VAL A 129 -7.23 2.32 -3.55
C VAL A 129 -6.74 3.77 -3.75
N MET A 130 -7.36 4.51 -4.68
CA MET A 130 -7.02 5.92 -4.92
C MET A 130 -7.47 6.82 -3.75
N ARG A 131 -8.49 6.44 -2.98
CA ARG A 131 -8.88 7.17 -1.76
C ARG A 131 -7.85 7.05 -0.64
N CYS A 132 -6.93 6.09 -0.73
CA CYS A 132 -5.85 5.95 0.24
C CYS A 132 -4.77 7.04 0.11
N GLU A 133 -4.91 7.96 -0.84
CA GLU A 133 -4.08 9.17 -0.94
C GLU A 133 -4.06 9.97 0.39
N THR A 134 -5.21 10.03 1.05
CA THR A 134 -5.39 10.72 2.34
C THR A 134 -5.84 9.77 3.43
N ALA A 135 -5.53 10.11 4.68
CA ALA A 135 -6.01 9.34 5.84
C ALA A 135 -7.55 9.32 5.93
N ILE A 136 -8.20 10.44 5.59
CA ILE A 136 -9.66 10.59 5.59
C ILE A 136 -10.29 9.70 4.50
N GLY A 137 -9.72 9.68 3.30
CA GLY A 137 -10.21 8.83 2.22
C GLY A 137 -10.08 7.34 2.55
N ALA A 138 -8.95 6.91 3.14
CA ALA A 138 -8.81 5.54 3.64
C ALA A 138 -9.83 5.20 4.75
N GLN A 139 -10.15 6.15 5.63
CA GLN A 139 -11.19 5.96 6.65
C GLN A 139 -12.58 5.80 6.04
N GLN A 140 -12.86 6.47 4.92
CA GLN A 140 -14.09 6.26 4.16
C GLN A 140 -14.17 4.84 3.61
N VAL A 141 -13.08 4.33 3.02
CA VAL A 141 -13.01 2.96 2.49
C VAL A 141 -13.23 1.94 3.59
N ARG A 142 -12.55 2.08 4.74
CA ARG A 142 -12.72 1.18 5.90
C ARG A 142 -14.17 1.12 6.39
N ARG A 143 -14.87 2.26 6.44
CA ARG A 143 -16.28 2.28 6.84
C ARG A 143 -17.16 1.46 5.90
N ILE A 144 -16.89 1.49 4.60
CA ILE A 144 -17.65 0.71 3.62
C ILE A 144 -17.32 -0.77 3.74
N LEU A 145 -16.03 -1.12 3.88
CA LEU A 145 -15.61 -2.52 4.10
C LEU A 145 -16.28 -3.11 5.34
N ASN A 146 -16.26 -2.39 6.47
CA ASN A 146 -16.96 -2.82 7.68
C ASN A 146 -18.48 -2.93 7.43
N ALA A 147 -19.10 -2.00 6.70
CA ALA A 147 -20.53 -2.13 6.40
C ALA A 147 -20.85 -3.42 5.59
N LEU A 148 -19.98 -3.79 4.64
CA LEU A 148 -20.14 -5.01 3.84
C LEU A 148 -20.04 -6.28 4.69
N GLU A 149 -19.12 -6.33 5.65
CA GLU A 149 -18.93 -7.47 6.57
C GLU A 149 -20.20 -7.83 7.35
N TRP A 150 -20.93 -6.81 7.82
CA TRP A 150 -22.12 -6.98 8.66
C TRP A 150 -23.44 -6.97 7.86
N GLY A 151 -23.38 -7.10 6.52
CA GLY A 151 -24.57 -7.08 5.65
C GLY A 151 -25.27 -5.73 5.55
N GLY A 152 -24.58 -4.65 5.90
CA GLY A 152 -25.09 -3.29 5.88
C GLY A 152 -25.29 -2.78 4.47
N VAL A 153 -26.54 -2.37 4.16
CA VAL A 153 -26.87 -1.63 2.94
C VAL A 153 -26.11 -0.30 2.98
N ALA A 154 -25.15 -0.13 2.08
CA ALA A 154 -24.45 1.14 1.85
C ALA A 154 -25.28 2.09 0.98
#